data_AF-A0A4D6LK24-F1
#
_entry.id   AF-A0A4D6LK24-F1
#
_cell.length_a   1.000
_cell.length_b   1.000
_cell.length_c   1.000
_cell.angle_alpha   90.00
_cell.angle_beta   90.00
_cell.angle_gamma   90.00
#
_symmetry.space_group_name_H-M   'P 1'
#
loop_
_entity.id
_entity.type
_entity.pdbx_description
1 polymer ?
#
loop_
_entity_poly.entity_id
_entity_poly.type
_entity_poly.pdbx_seq_one_letter_code
_entity_poly.pdbx_strand_id
1 'polypeptide(L)'
;MLRGFHQARLLHDVAEKIDKIKATLNEIRDNKSKYDAFKETNNQSAAEEEEAEEKERAKALHKLRRNVEEDDVVGFVQDSKDLINRNAFSIIGMGGLGKTTLARKVYNSTQVKQHFKCRAWVYVSNKCRVKELLLGLLKT
;
A
#
# COMPACT_ATOMS: atom_id res chain seq x y z
N MET A 1 -42.42 -49.77 6.90
CA MET A 1 -41.43 -49.61 7.98
C MET A 1 -40.03 -49.23 7.50
N LEU A 2 -39.55 -49.69 6.33
CA LEU A 2 -38.16 -49.51 5.86
C LEU A 2 -37.74 -48.07 5.47
N ARG A 3 -38.66 -47.17 5.09
CA ARG A 3 -38.29 -45.80 4.67
C ARG A 3 -37.75 -44.90 5.80
N GLY A 4 -38.25 -45.07 7.03
CA GLY A 4 -37.79 -44.28 8.18
C GLY A 4 -36.34 -44.61 8.59
N PHE A 5 -35.95 -45.88 8.45
CA PHE A 5 -34.59 -46.33 8.76
C PHE A 5 -33.55 -45.78 7.78
N HIS A 6 -33.89 -45.64 6.50
CA HIS A 6 -33.00 -45.02 5.51
C HIS A 6 -32.80 -43.52 5.77
N GLN A 7 -33.87 -42.80 6.12
CA GLN A 7 -33.78 -41.37 6.47
C GLN A 7 -32.91 -41.14 7.72
N ALA A 8 -33.10 -41.97 8.75
CA ALA A 8 -32.33 -41.89 10.00
C ALA A 8 -30.82 -42.13 9.76
N ARG A 9 -30.48 -43.08 8.87
CA ARG A 9 -29.10 -43.37 8.50
C ARG A 9 -28.42 -42.20 7.78
N LEU A 10 -29.12 -41.56 6.84
CA LEU A 10 -28.59 -40.39 6.12
C LEU A 10 -28.37 -39.20 7.08
N LEU A 11 -29.29 -38.98 8.02
CA LEU A 11 -29.14 -37.92 9.03
C LEU A 11 -27.95 -38.17 9.95
N HIS A 12 -27.72 -39.43 10.33
CA HIS A 12 -26.56 -39.82 11.13
C HIS A 12 -25.25 -39.55 10.37
N ASP A 13 -25.16 -39.91 9.10
CA ASP A 13 -23.96 -39.68 8.28
C ASP A 13 -23.66 -38.18 8.10
N VAL A 14 -24.69 -37.35 7.95
CA VAL A 14 -24.54 -35.89 7.89
C VAL A 14 -24.08 -35.32 9.23
N ALA A 15 -24.67 -35.78 10.34
CA ALA A 15 -24.27 -35.36 11.68
C ALA A 15 -22.80 -35.71 11.97
N GLU A 16 -22.35 -36.91 11.61
CA GLU A 16 -20.96 -37.33 11.79
C GLU A 16 -19.98 -36.45 10.99
N LYS A 17 -20.34 -36.06 9.76
CA LYS A 17 -19.55 -35.13 8.95
C LYS A 17 -19.48 -33.74 9.58
N ILE A 18 -20.59 -33.24 10.12
CA ILE A 18 -20.64 -31.95 10.82
C ILE A 18 -19.73 -31.99 12.05
N ASP A 19 -19.74 -33.07 12.82
CA ASP A 19 -18.92 -33.19 14.01
C ASP A 19 -17.43 -33.30 13.68
N LYS A 20 -17.07 -33.98 12.57
CA LYS A 20 -15.71 -33.94 12.04
C LYS A 20 -15.27 -32.53 11.66
N ILE A 21 -16.12 -31.74 11.00
CA ILE A 21 -15.82 -30.33 10.65
C ILE A 21 -15.66 -29.47 11.90
N LYS A 22 -16.50 -29.66 12.93
CA LYS A 22 -16.37 -28.92 14.19
C LYS A 22 -15.06 -29.25 14.90
N ALA A 23 -14.66 -30.53 14.91
CA ALA A 23 -13.40 -30.96 15.51
C ALA A 23 -12.20 -30.32 14.81
N THR A 24 -12.14 -30.35 13.47
CA THR A 24 -11.05 -29.71 12.72
C THR A 24 -11.05 -28.19 12.88
N LEU A 25 -12.22 -27.55 12.95
CA LEU A 25 -12.32 -26.11 13.18
C LEU A 25 -11.77 -25.71 14.56
N ASN A 26 -12.08 -26.50 15.61
CA ASN A 26 -11.55 -26.25 16.94
C ASN A 26 -10.03 -26.44 16.98
N GLU A 27 -9.50 -27.46 16.33
CA GLU A 27 -8.05 -27.68 16.23
C GLU A 27 -7.33 -26.51 15.53
N ILE A 28 -7.89 -26.02 14.42
CA ILE A 28 -7.35 -24.84 13.71
C ILE A 28 -7.36 -23.60 14.61
N ARG A 29 -8.45 -23.39 15.35
CA ARG A 29 -8.59 -22.25 16.27
C ARG A 29 -7.55 -22.32 17.40
N ASP A 30 -7.37 -23.49 17.98
CA ASP A 30 -6.45 -23.68 19.10
C ASP A 30 -4.99 -23.55 18.63
N ASN A 31 -4.67 -24.06 17.43
CA ASN A 31 -3.36 -23.86 16.81
C ASN A 31 -3.09 -22.39 16.46
N LYS A 32 -4.10 -21.68 15.95
CA LYS A 32 -4.01 -20.23 15.71
C LYS A 32 -3.75 -19.46 17.00
N SER A 33 -4.48 -19.76 18.08
CA SER A 33 -4.27 -19.09 19.37
C SER A 33 -2.86 -19.30 19.92
N LYS A 34 -2.29 -20.50 19.75
CA LYS A 34 -0.89 -20.78 20.13
C LYS A 34 0.11 -19.98 19.27
N TYR A 35 -0.15 -19.88 17.97
CA TYR A 35 0.70 -19.11 17.05
C TYR A 35 0.62 -17.61 17.33
N ASP A 36 -0.58 -17.09 17.56
CA ASP A 36 -0.81 -15.68 17.88
C ASP A 36 -0.16 -15.32 19.24
N ALA A 37 -0.28 -16.18 20.25
CA ALA A 37 0.42 -16.00 21.53
C ALA A 37 1.95 -16.01 21.38
N PHE A 38 2.50 -16.91 20.56
CA PHE A 38 3.94 -16.94 20.25
C PHE A 38 4.39 -15.68 19.50
N LYS A 39 3.57 -15.21 18.56
CA LYS A 39 3.79 -13.97 17.79
C LYS A 39 3.76 -12.74 18.70
N GLU A 40 2.85 -12.67 19.65
CA GLU A 40 2.76 -11.57 20.63
C GLU A 40 3.97 -11.53 21.58
N THR A 41 4.51 -12.68 22.01
CA THR A 41 5.75 -12.73 22.80
C THR A 41 6.99 -12.28 22.04
N ASN A 42 6.99 -12.34 20.70
CA ASN A 42 8.13 -11.93 19.87
C ASN A 42 8.00 -10.52 19.25
N ASN A 43 6.81 -9.90 19.28
CA ASN A 43 6.50 -8.73 18.45
C ASN A 43 6.11 -7.47 19.23
N GLN A 44 6.91 -7.06 20.21
CA GLN A 44 7.07 -5.62 20.43
C GLN A 44 7.96 -4.96 19.35
N SER A 45 8.62 -5.73 18.47
CA SER A 45 9.54 -5.20 17.46
C SER A 45 9.08 -5.33 15.99
N ALA A 46 8.38 -6.39 15.59
CA ALA A 46 8.22 -6.71 14.16
C ALA A 46 7.27 -5.80 13.35
N ALA A 47 6.22 -5.23 13.97
CA ALA A 47 5.26 -4.39 13.25
C ALA A 47 5.82 -2.98 12.95
N GLU A 48 6.70 -2.48 13.81
CA GLU A 48 7.43 -1.22 13.59
C GLU A 48 8.59 -1.43 12.60
N GLU A 49 9.22 -2.61 12.62
CA GLU A 49 10.29 -2.99 11.69
C GLU A 49 9.81 -3.11 10.24
N GLU A 50 8.63 -3.69 9.97
CA GLU A 50 8.11 -3.83 8.59
C GLU A 50 7.75 -2.46 7.97
N GLU A 51 7.16 -1.55 8.75
CA GLU A 51 6.83 -0.20 8.30
C GLU A 51 8.08 0.69 8.16
N ALA A 52 9.08 0.51 9.03
CA ALA A 52 10.38 1.17 8.92
C ALA A 52 11.19 0.67 7.71
N GLU A 53 11.19 -0.64 7.44
CA GLU A 53 11.82 -1.24 6.27
C GLU A 53 11.20 -0.78 4.96
N GLU A 54 9.87 -0.70 4.87
CA GLU A 54 9.20 -0.20 3.67
C GLU A 54 9.54 1.28 3.42
N LYS A 55 9.63 2.08 4.49
CA LYS A 55 10.01 3.49 4.43
C LYS A 55 11.48 3.68 4.07
N GLU A 56 12.38 2.84 4.59
CA GLU A 56 13.80 2.83 4.21
C GLU A 56 14.00 2.33 2.78
N ARG A 57 13.26 1.31 2.34
CA ARG A 57 13.24 0.88 0.92
C ARG A 57 12.73 1.99 0.01
N ALA A 58 11.67 2.70 0.41
CA ALA A 58 11.16 3.85 -0.35
C ALA A 58 12.21 4.98 -0.44
N LYS A 59 12.92 5.28 0.66
CA LYS A 59 14.05 6.22 0.66
C LYS A 59 15.23 5.73 -0.20
N ALA A 60 15.57 4.44 -0.15
CA ALA A 60 16.63 3.85 -0.94
C ALA A 60 16.31 3.87 -2.44
N LEU A 61 15.07 3.54 -2.81
CA LEU A 61 14.56 3.67 -4.19
C LEU A 61 14.54 5.13 -4.65
N HIS A 62 14.23 6.07 -3.75
CA HIS A 62 14.34 7.50 -4.04
C HIS A 62 15.78 7.93 -4.33
N LYS A 63 16.76 7.35 -3.62
CA LYS A 63 18.19 7.62 -3.77
C LYS A 63 18.77 7.02 -5.06
N LEU A 64 18.30 5.83 -5.46
CA LEU A 64 18.74 5.14 -6.69
C LEU A 64 18.26 5.85 -7.97
N ARG A 65 17.13 6.57 -7.92
CA ARG A 65 16.57 7.30 -9.07
C ARG A 65 17.28 8.62 -9.41
N ARG A 66 18.41 8.96 -8.79
CA ARG A 66 19.06 10.28 -8.94
C ARG A 66 19.77 10.55 -10.27
N ASN A 67 19.91 9.58 -11.17
CA ASN A 67 20.79 9.73 -12.35
C ASN A 67 20.13 9.38 -13.69
N VAL A 68 18.83 9.66 -13.88
CA VAL A 68 18.30 9.76 -15.25
C VAL A 68 18.50 11.21 -15.66
N GLU A 69 19.39 11.45 -16.62
CA GLU A 69 19.58 12.79 -17.18
C GLU A 69 18.22 13.34 -17.59
N GLU A 70 17.85 14.45 -16.96
CA GLU A 70 16.49 14.99 -16.94
C GLU A 70 16.09 15.63 -18.27
N ASP A 71 16.89 15.53 -19.34
CA ASP A 71 16.71 16.34 -20.55
C ASP A 71 15.68 15.75 -21.54
N ASP A 72 15.48 14.43 -21.60
CA ASP A 72 14.73 13.80 -22.70
C ASP A 72 13.23 13.54 -22.48
N VAL A 73 12.63 14.10 -21.42
CA VAL A 73 11.17 14.10 -21.29
C VAL A 73 10.58 15.23 -22.13
N VAL A 74 10.26 14.93 -23.39
CA VAL A 74 9.49 15.75 -24.33
C VAL A 74 7.99 15.60 -24.03
N GLY A 75 7.25 16.71 -23.94
CA GLY A 75 5.78 16.65 -23.87
C GLY A 75 5.03 17.83 -23.25
N PHE A 76 5.69 18.75 -22.53
CA PHE A 76 4.95 19.83 -21.81
C PHE A 76 5.56 21.23 -21.93
N VAL A 77 6.51 21.44 -22.85
CA VAL A 77 7.19 22.74 -22.98
C VAL A 77 6.20 23.85 -23.37
N GLN A 78 5.21 23.54 -24.20
CA GLN A 78 4.20 24.51 -24.65
C GLN A 78 3.07 24.78 -23.62
N ASP A 79 2.73 23.79 -22.79
CA ASP A 79 1.62 23.86 -21.80
C ASP A 79 2.07 24.30 -20.40
N SER A 80 3.38 24.51 -20.20
CA SER A 80 3.97 24.88 -18.90
C SER A 80 3.42 26.19 -18.32
N LYS A 81 3.09 27.18 -19.18
CA LYS A 81 2.51 28.46 -18.76
C LYS A 81 1.09 28.32 -18.24
N ASP A 82 0.29 27.47 -18.89
CA ASP A 82 -1.05 27.12 -18.40
C ASP A 82 -0.98 26.24 -17.15
N LEU A 83 0.09 25.45 -17.02
CA LEU A 83 0.34 24.62 -15.85
C LEU A 83 0.55 25.46 -14.59
N ILE A 84 1.23 26.59 -14.73
CA ILE A 84 1.55 27.49 -13.63
C ILE A 84 0.29 28.19 -13.08
N ASN A 85 -0.72 28.41 -13.92
CA ASN A 85 -1.92 29.18 -13.58
C ASN A 85 -3.14 28.35 -13.13
N ARG A 86 -3.05 27.01 -13.06
CA ARG A 86 -4.17 26.19 -12.50
C ARG A 86 -3.82 25.62 -11.13
N ASN A 87 -4.88 25.37 -10.36
CA ASN A 87 -4.77 24.90 -8.97
C ASN A 87 -4.43 23.40 -8.83
N ALA A 88 -4.66 22.58 -9.86
CA ALA A 88 -4.44 21.13 -9.79
C ALA A 88 -4.21 20.48 -11.17
N PHE A 89 -3.41 19.41 -11.18
CA PHE A 89 -3.11 18.59 -12.35
C PHE A 89 -3.02 17.12 -11.97
N SER A 90 -3.35 16.23 -12.91
CA SER A 90 -3.24 14.79 -12.74
C SER A 90 -2.42 14.17 -13.87
N ILE A 91 -1.52 13.25 -13.53
CA ILE A 91 -0.73 12.46 -14.48
C ILE A 91 -1.23 11.02 -14.39
N ILE A 92 -1.89 10.54 -15.44
CA ILE A 92 -2.54 9.23 -15.48
C ILE A 92 -1.81 8.32 -16.48
N GLY A 93 -1.72 7.03 -16.16
CA GLY A 93 -1.10 6.04 -17.04
C GLY A 93 -0.72 4.75 -16.31
N MET A 94 -0.32 3.72 -17.05
CA MET A 94 0.11 2.43 -16.52
C MET A 94 1.34 2.53 -15.61
N GLY A 95 1.57 1.49 -14.79
CA GLY A 95 2.78 1.35 -13.98
C GLY A 95 4.05 1.37 -14.86
N GLY A 96 5.16 1.87 -14.33
CA GLY A 96 6.44 1.89 -15.05
C GLY A 96 6.62 3.00 -16.10
N LEU A 97 5.57 3.70 -16.51
CA LEU A 97 5.64 4.77 -17.53
C LEU A 97 6.38 6.06 -17.13
N GLY A 98 7.03 6.10 -15.96
CA GLY A 98 7.77 7.30 -15.54
C GLY A 98 6.90 8.49 -15.09
N LYS A 99 5.63 8.28 -14.73
CA LYS A 99 4.73 9.36 -14.24
C LYS A 99 5.34 10.19 -13.11
N THR A 100 5.93 9.53 -12.11
CA THR A 100 6.62 10.18 -11.00
C THR A 100 7.88 10.92 -11.44
N THR A 101 8.58 10.38 -12.45
CA THR A 101 9.77 11.02 -13.05
C THR A 101 9.38 12.32 -13.75
N LEU A 102 8.28 12.32 -14.52
CA LEU A 102 7.74 13.51 -15.16
C LEU A 102 7.33 14.58 -14.14
N ALA A 103 6.55 14.23 -13.11
CA ALA A 103 6.17 15.17 -12.05
C ALA A 103 7.41 15.76 -11.35
N ARG A 104 8.46 14.95 -11.15
CA ARG A 104 9.72 15.40 -10.54
C ARG A 104 10.48 16.39 -11.42
N LYS A 105 10.55 16.16 -12.73
CA LYS A 105 11.17 17.10 -13.68
C LYS A 105 10.45 18.45 -13.66
N VAL A 106 9.12 18.45 -13.68
CA VAL A 106 8.31 19.68 -13.58
C VAL A 106 8.55 20.40 -12.24
N TYR A 107 8.49 19.67 -11.12
CA TYR A 107 8.75 20.19 -9.78
C TYR A 107 10.15 20.84 -9.66
N ASN A 108 11.15 20.26 -10.33
CA ASN A 108 12.53 20.74 -10.31
C ASN A 108 12.84 21.82 -11.36
N SER A 109 11.92 22.11 -12.29
CA SER A 109 12.13 23.09 -13.37
C SER A 109 12.32 24.51 -12.84
N THR A 110 13.18 25.30 -13.50
CA THR A 110 13.46 26.68 -13.10
C THR A 110 12.20 27.55 -13.07
N GLN A 111 11.27 27.35 -14.03
CA GLN A 111 10.02 28.12 -14.09
C GLN A 111 9.13 27.88 -12.86
N VAL A 112 8.90 26.61 -12.48
CA VAL A 112 8.15 26.25 -11.27
C VAL A 112 8.88 26.73 -10.02
N LYS A 113 10.22 26.64 -10.02
CA LYS A 113 11.02 27.09 -8.89
C LYS A 113 10.94 28.60 -8.63
N GLN A 114 10.86 29.39 -9.69
CA GLN A 114 10.73 30.84 -9.62
C GLN A 114 9.31 31.30 -9.32
N HIS A 115 8.29 30.58 -9.81
CA HIS A 115 6.89 30.95 -9.59
C HIS A 115 6.41 30.65 -8.17
N PHE A 116 6.73 29.48 -7.62
CA PHE A 116 6.24 29.06 -6.30
C PHE A 116 7.30 29.27 -5.21
N LYS A 117 7.05 30.20 -4.28
CA LYS A 117 7.92 30.50 -3.12
C LYS A 117 8.09 29.31 -2.18
N CYS A 118 7.02 28.55 -1.96
CA CYS A 118 7.01 27.34 -1.15
C CYS A 118 6.60 26.15 -2.02
N ARG A 119 7.29 25.03 -1.87
CA ARG A 119 7.02 23.78 -2.58
C ARG A 119 7.24 22.62 -1.62
N ALA A 120 6.37 21.62 -1.67
CA ALA A 120 6.50 20.40 -0.88
C ALA A 120 6.32 19.18 -1.78
N TRP A 121 6.99 18.08 -1.42
CA TRP A 121 6.86 16.80 -2.10
C TRP A 121 6.60 15.70 -1.06
N VAL A 122 5.43 15.06 -1.16
CA VAL A 122 5.03 14.00 -0.23
C VAL A 122 4.69 12.72 -0.99
N TYR A 123 5.06 11.58 -0.41
CA TYR A 123 4.64 10.27 -0.88
C TYR A 123 3.41 9.82 -0.09
N VAL A 124 2.40 9.30 -0.78
CA VAL A 124 1.17 8.78 -0.18
C VAL A 124 1.06 7.29 -0.50
N SER A 125 1.04 6.45 0.53
CA SER A 125 0.80 5.02 0.40
C SER A 125 -0.70 4.71 0.45
N ASN A 126 -1.07 3.47 0.12
CA ASN A 126 -2.46 3.01 0.20
C ASN A 126 -3.04 3.12 1.62
N LYS A 127 -2.21 2.91 2.65
CA LYS A 127 -2.57 3.13 4.05
C LYS A 127 -2.25 4.58 4.42
N CYS A 128 -3.05 5.52 3.90
CA CYS A 128 -2.85 6.94 4.16
C CYS A 128 -3.47 7.35 5.51
N ARG A 129 -2.64 7.81 6.44
CA ARG A 129 -3.08 8.52 7.66
C ARG A 129 -2.89 10.01 7.47
N VAL A 130 -3.98 10.78 7.48
CA VAL A 130 -3.97 12.24 7.23
C VAL A 130 -2.97 12.98 8.12
N LYS A 131 -2.87 12.60 9.40
CA LYS A 131 -1.91 13.19 10.34
C LYS A 131 -0.46 13.04 9.86
N GLU A 132 -0.09 11.86 9.38
CA GLU A 132 1.27 11.57 8.91
C GLU A 132 1.58 12.30 7.61
N LEU A 133 0.59 12.42 6.71
CA LEU A 133 0.68 13.20 5.49
C LEU A 133 0.96 14.69 5.80
N LEU A 134 0.15 15.28 6.68
CA LEU A 134 0.29 16.69 7.07
C LEU A 134 1.63 16.95 7.75
N LEU A 135 2.06 16.07 8.66
CA LEU A 135 3.39 16.13 9.25
C LEU A 135 4.50 16.00 8.20
N GLY A 136 4.29 15.18 7.15
CA GLY A 136 5.20 15.06 6.02
C GLY A 136 5.35 16.36 5.22
N LEU A 137 4.26 17.10 5.03
CA LEU A 137 4.27 18.41 4.35
C LEU A 137 4.94 19.51 5.18
N LEU A 138 4.87 19.43 6.52
CA LEU A 138 5.47 20.42 7.42
C LEU A 138 6.98 20.22 7.64
N LYS A 139 7.53 19.05 7.29
CA LYS A 139 8.95 18.70 7.51
C LYS A 139 9.91 19.24 6.45
N THR A 140 9.48 20.23 5.66
CA THR A 140 10.22 20.76 4.50
C THR A 140 11.11 21.93 4.87
#